data_AF-A0ABC8A1A6-F1
#
_entry.id   AF-A0ABC8A1A6-F1
#
_cell.length_a   1.000
_cell.length_b   1.000
_cell.length_c   1.000
_cell.angle_alpha   90.00
_cell.angle_beta   90.00
_cell.angle_gamma   90.00
#
_symmetry.space_group_name_H-M   'P 1'
#
loop_
_entity.id
_entity.type
_entity.pdbx_description
1 polymer ?
#
loop_
_entity_poly.entity_id
_entity_poly.type
_entity_poly.pdbx_seq_one_letter_code
_entity_poly.pdbx_strand_id
1 'polypeptide(L)'
;MTFNAYLSQQRKAWDVLSDFCSAMRCMPVWNGQTLTFVQDRPSDVVWPYTNSDVVVDDNGVGFRYSFSALKDRHTAVEVNYTDPQNGWQTSTELVEDPEAILRYGRNLLKMDAFGCTSRGQAHRAGLWVIKTGLLETQTVDFTLGSQGLRHTPGDIIEICDNDYAGTMTGGRILSIDAVW
;
A
#
# COMPACT_ATOMS: atom_id res chain seq x y z
N MET A 1 6.94 17.14 10.05
CA MET A 1 5.54 16.71 10.19
C MET A 1 5.24 16.69 11.68
N THR A 2 4.12 17.24 12.12
CA THR A 2 3.76 17.30 13.56
C THR A 2 2.54 16.43 13.80
N PHE A 3 2.55 15.67 14.88
CA PHE A 3 1.43 14.86 15.30
C PHE A 3 0.90 15.41 16.63
N ASN A 4 -0.35 15.86 16.65
CA ASN A 4 -0.98 16.42 17.82
C ASN A 4 -2.36 15.78 17.99
N ALA A 5 -2.49 14.83 18.91
CA ALA A 5 -3.77 14.19 19.21
C ALA A 5 -4.08 14.25 20.70
N TYR A 6 -5.36 14.43 21.01
CA TYR A 6 -5.90 14.37 22.36
C TYR A 6 -6.82 13.16 22.48
N LEU A 7 -6.49 12.26 23.41
CA LEU A 7 -7.23 11.03 23.65
C LEU A 7 -8.03 11.17 24.95
N SER A 8 -9.34 11.37 24.84
CA SER A 8 -10.25 11.51 25.99
C SER A 8 -11.22 10.36 26.18
N GLN A 9 -11.45 9.56 25.14
CA GLN A 9 -12.42 8.47 25.14
C GLN A 9 -11.74 7.11 25.17
N GLN A 10 -12.37 6.15 25.87
CA GLN A 10 -11.93 4.77 25.87
C GLN A 10 -12.21 4.15 24.50
N ARG A 11 -11.14 3.70 23.82
CA ARG A 11 -11.19 3.01 22.53
C ARG A 11 -10.37 1.73 22.60
N LYS A 12 -10.60 0.80 21.67
CA LYS A 12 -9.78 -0.41 21.57
C LYS A 12 -8.34 -0.01 21.24
N ALA A 13 -7.38 -0.65 21.91
CA ALA A 13 -5.97 -0.34 21.72
C ALA A 13 -5.51 -0.51 20.27
N TRP A 14 -6.02 -1.55 19.58
CA TRP A 14 -5.68 -1.81 18.19
C TRP A 14 -6.14 -0.69 17.24
N ASP A 15 -7.36 -0.20 17.39
CA ASP A 15 -7.90 0.89 16.56
C ASP A 15 -7.07 2.17 16.76
N VAL A 16 -6.70 2.47 18.02
CA VAL A 16 -5.86 3.62 18.35
C VAL A 16 -4.47 3.49 17.72
N LEU A 17 -3.85 2.32 17.81
CA LEU A 17 -2.55 2.05 17.18
C LEU A 17 -2.62 2.17 15.66
N SER A 18 -3.68 1.67 15.05
CA SER A 18 -3.93 1.82 13.61
C SER A 18 -4.07 3.29 13.21
N ASP A 19 -4.76 4.10 14.01
CA ASP A 19 -4.89 5.54 13.77
C ASP A 19 -3.54 6.24 13.83
N PHE A 20 -2.69 5.92 14.82
CA PHE A 20 -1.31 6.43 14.88
C PHE A 20 -0.49 6.01 13.66
N CYS A 21 -0.61 4.74 13.25
CA CYS A 21 0.10 4.21 12.08
C CYS A 21 -0.32 4.90 10.78
N SER A 22 -1.60 5.20 10.61
CA SER A 22 -2.13 5.89 9.43
C SER A 22 -1.51 7.29 9.25
N ALA A 23 -1.32 8.03 10.35
CA ALA A 23 -0.69 9.35 10.33
C ALA A 23 0.80 9.29 9.97
N MET A 24 1.49 8.21 10.36
CA MET A 24 2.94 8.04 10.14
C MET A 24 3.29 7.30 8.84
N ARG A 25 2.29 6.79 8.09
CA ARG A 25 2.49 5.87 6.94
C ARG A 25 3.22 4.60 7.35
N CYS A 26 2.77 4.01 8.45
CA CYS A 26 3.29 2.74 8.94
C CYS A 26 2.20 1.67 8.96
N MET A 27 2.62 0.41 8.99
CA MET A 27 1.77 -0.75 9.22
C MET A 27 2.17 -1.41 10.54
N PRO A 28 1.22 -1.64 11.46
CA PRO A 28 1.47 -2.41 12.67
C PRO A 28 1.54 -3.90 12.33
N VAL A 29 2.66 -4.54 12.65
CA VAL A 29 2.93 -5.95 12.36
C VAL A 29 3.24 -6.68 13.67
N TRP A 30 2.44 -7.71 13.97
CA TRP A 30 2.69 -8.60 15.09
C TRP A 30 3.50 -9.81 14.62
N ASN A 31 4.74 -9.95 15.10
CA ASN A 31 5.63 -11.05 14.73
C ASN A 31 5.54 -12.28 15.67
N GLY A 32 4.55 -12.31 16.57
CA GLY A 32 4.40 -13.36 17.58
C GLY A 32 5.00 -13.01 18.96
N GLN A 33 5.99 -12.11 19.02
CA GLN A 33 6.66 -11.73 20.27
C GLN A 33 6.52 -10.24 20.58
N THR A 34 6.71 -9.39 19.58
CA THR A 34 6.73 -7.93 19.72
C THR A 34 5.92 -7.28 18.61
N LEU A 35 5.20 -6.22 18.97
CA LEU A 35 4.55 -5.36 17.98
C LEU A 35 5.62 -4.48 17.33
N THR A 36 5.80 -4.65 16.02
CA THR A 36 6.75 -3.87 15.22
C THR A 36 5.96 -2.97 14.27
N PHE A 37 6.50 -1.81 13.94
CA PHE A 37 5.90 -0.90 12.97
C PHE A 37 6.80 -0.83 11.75
N VAL A 38 6.25 -1.15 10.59
CA VAL A 38 6.97 -1.07 9.32
C VAL A 38 6.53 0.18 8.60
N GLN A 39 7.46 1.07 8.32
CA GLN A 39 7.20 2.32 7.62
C GLN A 39 7.26 2.09 6.11
N ASP A 40 6.28 2.62 5.38
CA ASP A 40 6.33 2.74 3.93
C ASP A 40 7.43 3.75 3.54
N ARG A 41 8.56 3.24 3.07
CA ARG A 41 9.73 4.02 2.66
C ARG A 41 10.41 3.36 1.46
N PRO A 42 11.01 4.14 0.54
CA PRO A 42 11.84 3.59 -0.51
C PRO A 42 12.95 2.71 0.08
N SER A 43 13.06 1.50 -0.44
CA SER A 43 14.05 0.49 -0.06
C SER A 43 14.45 -0.31 -1.29
N ASP A 44 15.59 -1.00 -1.22
CA ASP A 44 16.04 -1.86 -2.31
C ASP A 44 15.19 -3.13 -2.41
N VAL A 45 15.12 -3.69 -3.61
CA VAL A 45 14.46 -4.97 -3.86
C VAL A 45 15.22 -6.07 -3.13
N VAL A 46 14.50 -6.85 -2.33
CA VAL A 46 15.06 -7.95 -1.55
C VAL A 46 15.26 -9.19 -2.40
N TRP A 47 14.30 -9.49 -3.30
CA TRP A 47 14.36 -10.67 -4.14
C TRP A 47 13.49 -10.58 -5.41
N PRO A 48 13.99 -11.08 -6.57
CA PRO A 48 13.18 -11.31 -7.75
C PRO A 48 12.58 -12.73 -7.76
N TYR A 49 11.27 -12.83 -7.90
CA TYR A 49 10.55 -14.09 -8.05
C TYR A 49 10.23 -14.38 -9.51
N THR A 50 10.56 -15.59 -9.95
CA THR A 50 10.27 -16.09 -11.31
C THR A 50 9.18 -17.16 -11.28
N ASN A 51 8.61 -17.52 -12.44
CA ASN A 51 7.65 -18.63 -12.56
C ASN A 51 8.20 -19.96 -12.02
N SER A 52 9.54 -20.13 -11.96
CA SER A 52 10.16 -21.35 -11.43
C SER A 52 10.20 -21.41 -9.89
N ASP A 53 9.99 -20.29 -9.21
CA ASP A 53 10.01 -20.20 -7.74
C ASP A 53 8.64 -20.36 -7.11
N VAL A 54 7.59 -20.05 -7.89
CA VAL A 54 6.20 -20.09 -7.47
C VAL A 54 5.64 -21.51 -7.58
N VAL A 55 4.87 -21.90 -6.57
CA VAL A 55 4.10 -23.14 -6.58
C VAL A 55 2.90 -22.93 -7.48
N VAL A 56 2.83 -23.73 -8.54
CA VAL A 56 1.72 -23.74 -9.48
C VAL A 56 0.50 -24.36 -8.80
N ASP A 57 -0.66 -23.73 -8.94
CA ASP A 57 -1.93 -24.24 -8.43
C ASP A 57 -2.45 -25.45 -9.24
N ASP A 58 -3.56 -26.04 -8.81
CA ASP A 58 -4.21 -27.17 -9.50
C ASP A 58 -4.68 -26.83 -10.93
N ASN A 59 -4.80 -25.53 -11.27
CA ASN A 59 -5.20 -25.04 -12.58
C ASN A 59 -4.01 -24.68 -13.49
N GLY A 60 -2.77 -24.92 -13.05
CA GLY A 60 -1.58 -24.59 -13.83
C GLY A 60 -1.15 -23.12 -13.73
N VAL A 61 -1.72 -22.32 -12.82
CA VAL A 61 -1.44 -20.89 -12.67
C VAL A 61 -0.54 -20.65 -11.46
N GLY A 62 0.59 -19.97 -11.67
CA GLY A 62 1.50 -19.55 -10.61
C GLY A 62 1.12 -18.18 -10.02
N PHE A 63 1.21 -17.14 -10.84
CA PHE A 63 0.84 -15.77 -10.45
C PHE A 63 -0.61 -15.47 -10.84
N ARG A 64 -1.41 -14.98 -9.90
CA ARG A 64 -2.77 -14.52 -10.16
C ARG A 64 -2.84 -13.01 -10.01
N TYR A 65 -3.24 -12.34 -11.08
CA TYR A 65 -3.40 -10.89 -11.09
C TYR A 65 -4.86 -10.52 -10.88
N SER A 66 -5.11 -9.63 -9.93
CA SER A 66 -6.39 -8.97 -9.75
C SER A 66 -6.22 -7.45 -9.88
N PHE A 67 -7.26 -6.77 -10.36
CA PHE A 67 -7.24 -5.34 -10.57
C PHE A 67 -8.30 -4.66 -9.72
N SER A 68 -7.96 -3.48 -9.19
CA SER A 68 -8.91 -2.66 -8.44
C SER A 68 -10.03 -2.18 -9.36
N ALA A 69 -11.27 -2.26 -8.87
CA ALA A 69 -12.44 -1.83 -9.62
C ALA A 69 -12.42 -0.31 -9.79
N LEU A 70 -12.98 0.18 -10.90
CA LEU A 70 -12.99 1.62 -11.20
C LEU A 70 -13.68 2.46 -10.11
N LYS A 71 -14.73 1.89 -9.50
CA LYS A 71 -15.49 2.50 -8.39
C LYS A 71 -14.64 2.74 -7.13
N ASP A 72 -13.59 1.96 -6.94
CA ASP A 72 -12.71 2.06 -5.78
C ASP A 72 -11.58 3.09 -6.02
N ARG A 73 -11.49 3.65 -7.23
CA ARG A 73 -10.54 4.71 -7.60
C ARG A 73 -11.14 6.07 -7.27
N HIS A 74 -10.71 6.63 -6.14
CA HIS A 74 -11.12 7.95 -5.70
C HIS A 74 -10.37 9.05 -6.45
N THR A 75 -11.10 10.07 -6.92
CA THR A 75 -10.54 11.19 -7.67
C THR A 75 -10.63 12.52 -6.91
N ALA A 76 -11.43 12.54 -5.85
CA ALA A 76 -11.58 13.64 -4.91
C ALA A 76 -11.58 13.10 -3.48
N VAL A 77 -10.94 13.82 -2.56
CA VAL A 77 -10.89 13.47 -1.13
C VAL A 77 -11.16 14.71 -0.28
N GLU A 78 -12.15 14.62 0.59
CA GLU A 78 -12.39 15.56 1.68
C GLU A 78 -11.66 15.07 2.93
N VAL A 79 -10.68 15.83 3.38
CA VAL A 79 -9.84 15.50 4.54
C VAL A 79 -10.20 16.40 5.70
N ASN A 80 -10.76 15.82 6.76
CA ASN A 80 -11.03 16.54 8.00
C ASN A 80 -9.76 16.59 8.86
N TYR A 81 -9.44 17.75 9.41
CA TYR A 81 -8.31 17.97 10.32
C TYR A 81 -8.69 18.96 11.42
N THR A 82 -7.96 18.95 12.54
CA THR A 82 -8.22 19.85 13.67
C THR A 82 -7.45 21.15 13.46
N ASP A 83 -8.12 22.28 13.29
CA ASP A 83 -7.47 23.54 12.95
C ASP A 83 -7.22 24.43 14.19
N PRO A 84 -5.96 24.69 14.57
CA PRO A 84 -5.65 25.59 15.69
C PRO A 84 -6.05 27.05 15.41
N GLN A 85 -6.12 27.48 14.14
CA GLN A 85 -6.53 28.83 13.75
C GLN A 85 -8.05 29.02 13.84
N ASN A 86 -8.81 27.93 13.72
CA ASN A 86 -10.27 27.91 13.87
C ASN A 86 -10.70 27.48 15.29
N GLY A 87 -9.90 27.80 16.30
CA GLY A 87 -10.22 27.49 17.70
C GLY A 87 -10.26 25.99 18.02
N TRP A 88 -9.41 25.18 17.35
CA TRP A 88 -9.33 23.72 17.49
C TRP A 88 -10.59 22.97 17.03
N GLN A 89 -11.40 23.59 16.18
CA GLN A 89 -12.53 22.93 15.53
C GLN A 89 -12.08 22.12 14.31
N THR A 90 -12.91 21.18 13.88
CA THR A 90 -12.68 20.39 12.68
C THR A 90 -12.89 21.26 11.44
N SER A 91 -11.85 21.40 10.62
CA SER A 91 -11.89 22.03 9.31
C SER A 91 -11.72 20.95 8.23
N THR A 92 -12.31 21.16 7.06
CA THR A 92 -12.22 20.22 5.93
C THR A 92 -11.38 20.82 4.82
N GLU A 93 -10.42 20.06 4.30
CA GLU A 93 -9.67 20.37 3.08
C GLU A 93 -10.17 19.47 1.94
N LEU A 94 -10.58 20.09 0.83
CA LEU A 94 -10.91 19.36 -0.40
C LEU A 94 -9.66 19.24 -1.28
N VAL A 95 -9.31 18.00 -1.65
CA VAL A 95 -8.23 17.68 -2.58
C VAL A 95 -8.83 16.97 -3.79
N GLU A 96 -8.55 17.48 -4.98
CA GLU A 96 -9.10 16.94 -6.24
C GLU A 96 -7.97 16.79 -7.26
N ASP A 97 -8.01 15.72 -8.07
CA ASP A 97 -7.12 15.53 -9.22
C ASP A 97 -7.90 15.79 -10.52
N PRO A 98 -7.71 16.95 -11.17
CA PRO A 98 -8.51 17.35 -12.33
C PRO A 98 -8.37 16.39 -13.53
N GLU A 99 -7.19 15.81 -13.72
CA GLU A 99 -6.91 14.89 -14.82
C GLU A 99 -7.63 13.56 -14.59
N ALA A 100 -7.56 13.04 -13.36
CA ALA A 100 -8.28 11.84 -12.97
C ALA A 100 -9.81 12.04 -13.04
N ILE A 101 -10.31 13.21 -12.64
CA ILE A 101 -11.75 13.56 -12.73
C ILE A 101 -12.21 13.60 -14.19
N LEU A 102 -11.42 14.18 -15.10
CA LEU A 102 -11.76 14.21 -16.52
C LEU A 102 -11.85 12.79 -17.11
N ARG A 103 -10.98 11.89 -16.66
CA ARG A 103 -10.87 10.52 -17.18
C ARG A 103 -11.89 9.55 -16.57
N TYR A 104 -12.14 9.64 -15.27
CA TYR A 104 -12.91 8.64 -14.51
C TYR A 104 -14.19 9.19 -13.88
N GLY A 105 -14.41 10.50 -13.97
CA GLY A 105 -15.47 11.19 -13.24
C GLY A 105 -15.09 11.51 -11.79
N ARG A 106 -15.94 12.29 -11.13
CA ARG A 106 -15.74 12.69 -9.73
C ARG A 106 -16.21 11.60 -8.78
N ASN A 107 -15.28 11.01 -8.03
CA ASN A 107 -15.52 10.02 -6.99
C ASN A 107 -14.94 10.54 -5.67
N LEU A 108 -15.82 10.86 -4.72
CA LEU A 108 -15.48 11.54 -3.47
C LEU A 108 -15.32 10.54 -2.33
N LEU A 109 -14.15 10.56 -1.69
CA LEU A 109 -13.92 9.91 -0.40
C LEU A 109 -13.87 10.94 0.72
N LYS A 110 -14.48 10.63 1.87
CA LYS A 110 -14.33 11.43 3.08
C LYS A 110 -13.41 10.69 4.04
N MET A 111 -12.38 11.37 4.54
CA MET A 111 -11.43 10.80 5.49
C MET A 111 -11.11 11.77 6.61
N ASP A 112 -10.81 11.22 7.78
CA ASP A 112 -10.34 11.99 8.93
C ASP A 112 -8.83 11.82 9.08
N ALA A 113 -8.08 12.92 9.07
CA ALA A 113 -6.65 12.90 9.29
C ALA A 113 -6.36 13.00 10.80
N PHE A 114 -6.20 11.84 11.45
CA PHE A 114 -5.92 11.77 12.87
C PHE A 114 -4.61 12.48 13.24
N GLY A 115 -4.65 13.32 14.26
CA GLY A 115 -3.49 14.07 14.76
C GLY A 115 -2.97 15.17 13.82
N CYS A 116 -3.71 15.48 12.74
CA CYS A 116 -3.35 16.51 11.78
C CYS A 116 -3.84 17.89 12.23
N THR A 117 -2.91 18.84 12.37
CA THR A 117 -3.22 20.23 12.77
C THR A 117 -2.87 21.29 11.73
N SER A 118 -2.49 20.87 10.52
CA SER A 118 -2.09 21.77 9.45
C SER A 118 -2.82 21.42 8.17
N ARG A 119 -3.40 22.44 7.52
CA ARG A 119 -4.02 22.32 6.19
C ARG A 119 -3.09 21.63 5.18
N GLY A 120 -1.80 21.98 5.17
CA GLY A 120 -0.83 21.40 4.24
C GLY A 120 -0.56 19.91 4.48
N GLN A 121 -0.67 19.44 5.72
CA GLN A 121 -0.57 18.01 6.03
C GLN A 121 -1.84 17.27 5.57
N ALA A 122 -3.02 17.82 5.82
CA ALA A 122 -4.28 17.28 5.33
C ALA A 122 -4.30 17.17 3.80
N HIS A 123 -3.84 18.22 3.11
CA HIS A 123 -3.74 18.24 1.65
C HIS A 123 -2.83 17.13 1.10
N ARG A 124 -1.63 16.95 1.66
CA ARG A 124 -0.73 15.84 1.29
C ARG A 124 -1.33 14.47 1.58
N ALA A 125 -2.08 14.34 2.67
CA ALA A 125 -2.72 13.09 3.03
C ALA A 125 -3.81 12.71 2.01
N GLY A 126 -4.62 13.67 1.57
CA GLY A 126 -5.61 13.48 0.51
C GLY A 126 -4.98 13.16 -0.84
N LEU A 127 -3.91 13.87 -1.23
CA LEU A 127 -3.15 13.59 -2.45
C LEU A 127 -2.59 12.17 -2.45
N TRP A 128 -2.04 11.70 -1.33
CA TRP A 128 -1.54 10.34 -1.19
C TRP A 128 -2.65 9.32 -1.44
N VAL A 129 -3.85 9.50 -0.87
CA VAL A 129 -4.96 8.56 -1.09
C VAL A 129 -5.37 8.50 -2.57
N ILE A 130 -5.46 9.65 -3.23
CA ILE A 130 -5.79 9.71 -4.67
C ILE A 130 -4.71 9.00 -5.48
N LYS A 131 -3.44 9.31 -5.25
CA LYS A 131 -2.33 8.72 -6.01
C LYS A 131 -2.19 7.21 -5.75
N THR A 132 -2.33 6.75 -4.52
CA THR A 132 -2.39 5.32 -4.19
C THR A 132 -3.51 4.63 -4.96
N GLY A 133 -4.75 5.15 -4.92
CA GLY A 133 -5.87 4.55 -5.66
C GLY A 133 -5.71 4.55 -7.19
N LEU A 134 -4.95 5.49 -7.75
CA LEU A 134 -4.69 5.59 -9.18
C LEU A 134 -3.49 4.76 -9.65
N LEU A 135 -2.48 4.57 -8.80
CA LEU A 135 -1.23 3.87 -9.13
C LEU A 135 -1.27 2.41 -8.71
N GLU A 136 -1.75 2.12 -7.50
CA GLU A 136 -1.84 0.76 -6.93
C GLU A 136 -3.11 0.06 -7.43
N THR A 137 -3.13 -0.24 -8.74
CA THR A 137 -4.30 -0.81 -9.41
C THR A 137 -4.23 -2.32 -9.59
N GLN A 138 -3.09 -2.94 -9.32
CA GLN A 138 -2.83 -4.34 -9.57
C GLN A 138 -2.33 -5.01 -8.30
N THR A 139 -2.94 -6.15 -7.97
CA THR A 139 -2.53 -7.04 -6.88
C THR A 139 -2.11 -8.37 -7.48
N VAL A 140 -1.04 -8.97 -6.94
CA VAL A 140 -0.55 -10.28 -7.37
C VAL A 140 -0.62 -11.25 -6.20
N ASP A 141 -1.39 -12.32 -6.38
CA ASP A 141 -1.48 -13.43 -5.43
C ASP A 141 -0.69 -14.62 -5.97
N PHE A 142 0.22 -15.16 -5.17
CA PHE A 142 1.02 -16.32 -5.54
C PHE A 142 1.45 -17.10 -4.29
N THR A 143 1.78 -18.37 -4.47
CA THR A 143 2.24 -19.24 -3.39
C THR A 143 3.70 -19.58 -3.57
N LEU A 144 4.48 -19.49 -2.49
CA LEU A 144 5.89 -19.85 -2.49
C LEU A 144 6.13 -21.10 -1.65
N GLY A 145 7.21 -21.81 -1.96
CA GLY A 145 7.79 -22.80 -1.04
C GLY A 145 8.50 -22.15 0.15
N SER A 146 9.42 -22.89 0.78
CA SER A 146 10.20 -22.43 1.93
C SER A 146 11.01 -21.14 1.69
N GLN A 147 11.29 -20.82 0.43
CA GLN A 147 11.97 -19.59 0.02
C GLN A 147 11.22 -18.32 0.44
N GLY A 148 9.90 -18.38 0.65
CA GLY A 148 9.10 -17.24 1.12
C GLY A 148 9.34 -16.86 2.58
N LEU A 149 9.90 -17.76 3.41
CA LEU A 149 10.15 -17.52 4.84
C LEU A 149 11.22 -16.46 5.12
N ARG A 150 11.96 -16.03 4.10
CA ARG A 150 12.98 -14.99 4.21
C ARG A 150 12.38 -13.59 4.40
N HIS A 151 11.11 -13.40 4.01
CA HIS A 151 10.51 -12.08 3.91
C HIS A 151 9.87 -11.61 5.19
N THR A 152 10.03 -10.32 5.46
CA THR A 152 9.24 -9.60 6.44
C THR A 152 8.16 -8.75 5.77
N PRO A 153 6.99 -8.53 6.41
CA PRO A 153 5.99 -7.63 5.87
C PRO A 153 6.59 -6.24 5.59
N GLY A 154 6.35 -5.72 4.38
CA GLY A 154 6.91 -4.45 3.90
C GLY A 154 8.20 -4.57 3.09
N ASP A 155 8.75 -5.79 2.91
CA ASP A 155 9.82 -6.01 1.94
C ASP A 155 9.35 -5.72 0.51
N ILE A 156 10.22 -5.11 -0.28
CA ILE A 156 9.99 -4.87 -1.71
C ILE A 156 10.53 -6.06 -2.49
N ILE A 157 9.69 -6.63 -3.36
CA ILE A 157 10.03 -7.77 -4.21
C ILE A 157 9.79 -7.44 -5.68
N GLU A 158 10.49 -8.14 -6.55
CA GLU A 158 10.27 -8.08 -8.00
C GLU A 158 9.55 -9.34 -8.48
N ILE A 159 8.68 -9.18 -9.47
CA ILE A 159 7.94 -10.27 -10.10
C ILE A 159 8.37 -10.34 -11.56
N CYS A 160 9.08 -11.41 -11.90
CA CYS A 160 9.53 -11.75 -13.24
C CYS A 160 8.63 -12.85 -13.81
N ASP A 161 7.41 -12.47 -14.19
CA ASP A 161 6.44 -13.39 -14.78
C ASP A 161 6.60 -13.44 -16.31
N ASN A 162 7.01 -14.60 -16.81
CA ASN A 162 7.19 -14.90 -18.24
C ASN A 162 5.85 -14.85 -19.00
N ASP A 163 4.74 -15.29 -18.38
CA ASP A 163 3.42 -15.36 -19.01
C ASP A 163 2.84 -13.95 -19.17
N TYR A 164 3.03 -13.11 -18.15
CA TYR A 164 2.64 -11.70 -18.20
C TYR A 164 3.52 -10.89 -19.16
N ALA A 165 4.83 -11.13 -19.16
CA ALA A 165 5.78 -10.41 -20.02
C ALA A 165 5.74 -10.87 -21.50
N GLY A 166 5.20 -12.07 -21.78
CA GLY A 166 5.21 -12.67 -23.11
C GLY A 166 6.61 -13.05 -23.62
N THR A 167 7.60 -13.10 -22.73
CA THR A 167 9.00 -13.44 -23.03
C THR A 167 9.64 -14.11 -21.82
N MET A 168 10.71 -14.88 -22.04
CA MET A 168 11.45 -15.51 -20.94
C MET A 168 12.32 -14.47 -20.22
N THR A 169 11.82 -13.93 -19.13
CA THR A 169 12.51 -13.00 -18.22
C THR A 169 13.28 -13.73 -17.11
N GLY A 170 12.91 -14.98 -16.76
CA GLY A 170 13.63 -15.74 -15.74
C GLY A 170 13.33 -17.25 -15.71
N GLY A 171 14.20 -18.00 -15.04
CA GLY A 171 14.07 -19.45 -14.85
C GLY A 171 15.23 -20.07 -14.08
N ARG A 172 15.20 -21.39 -13.90
CA ARG A 172 16.29 -22.17 -13.28
C ARG A 172 17.04 -23.00 -14.30
N ILE A 173 18.35 -23.12 -14.14
CA ILE A 173 19.18 -24.03 -14.94
C ILE A 173 18.86 -25.46 -14.52
N LEU A 174 18.38 -26.27 -15.46
CA LEU A 174 18.04 -27.68 -15.22
C LEU A 174 19.22 -28.62 -15.54
N SER A 175 20.01 -28.29 -16.54
CA SER A 175 21.19 -29.04 -16.95
C SER A 175 22.21 -28.12 -17.60
N ILE A 176 23.48 -28.54 -17.57
CA ILE A 176 24.54 -27.95 -18.36
C ILE A 176 25.25 -29.08 -19.12
N ASP A 177 25.27 -28.99 -20.44
CA ASP A 177 26.03 -29.92 -21.27
C ASP A 177 27.39 -29.28 -21.57
N ALA A 178 28.45 -29.83 -20.95
CA ALA A 178 29.81 -29.43 -21.25
C ALA A 178 30.33 -30.23 -22.46
N VAL A 179 30.37 -29.60 -23.63
CA VAL A 179 31.12 -30.12 -24.77
C VAL A 179 32.57 -29.67 -24.61
N TRP A 180 33.47 -30.63 -24.36
CA TRP A 180 34.91 -30.43 -24.43
C TRP A 180 35.40 -30.61 -25.88
#